data_AF-A0A7Z0Q0B2-F1
#
_entry.id   AF-A0A7Z0Q0B2-F1
#
_cell.length_a   1.000
_cell.length_b   1.000
_cell.length_c   1.000
_cell.angle_alpha   90.00
_cell.angle_beta   90.00
_cell.angle_gamma   90.00
#
_symmetry.space_group_name_H-M   'P 1'
#
loop_
_entity.id
_entity.type
_entity.pdbx_description
1 polymer ?
#
loop_
_entity_poly.entity_id
_entity_poly.type
_entity_poly.pdbx_seq_one_letter_code
_entity_poly.pdbx_strand_id
1 'polypeptide(L)'
;MKTSDAVTGGPSSRFAENLAHEVIRSGTDFDGSERSPMRMAEARITLGVVAARQGDLDQAVNYGGWALKGDRQSLPSLLMVSRELAAIVNRDFAAEPTGREYLDHLTALSRAS
;
A
#
# COMPACT_ATOMS: atom_id res chain seq x y z
N MET A 1 -4.99 -30.78 13.54
CA MET A 1 -3.79 -30.53 12.71
C MET A 1 -4.22 -29.58 11.59
N LYS A 2 -3.55 -28.43 11.48
CA LYS A 2 -3.95 -27.21 10.76
C LYS A 2 -4.33 -27.49 9.29
N THR A 3 -5.58 -27.18 8.90
CA THR A 3 -5.96 -27.04 7.49
C THR A 3 -5.38 -25.75 6.96
N SER A 4 -4.52 -25.86 5.94
CA SER A 4 -3.92 -24.74 5.24
C SER A 4 -4.86 -24.31 4.11
N ASP A 5 -5.72 -23.34 4.38
CA ASP A 5 -6.40 -22.56 3.34
C ASP A 5 -5.76 -21.16 3.29
N ALA A 6 -4.49 -21.11 2.89
CA ALA A 6 -3.82 -19.88 2.52
C ALA A 6 -4.05 -19.62 1.01
N VAL A 7 -5.29 -19.29 0.66
CA VAL A 7 -5.65 -18.64 -0.61
C VAL A 7 -6.62 -17.50 -0.30
N THR A 8 -6.20 -16.57 0.55
CA THR A 8 -7.03 -15.40 0.91
C THR A 8 -6.75 -14.24 -0.04
N GLY A 9 -6.84 -14.52 -1.34
CA GLY A 9 -6.76 -13.53 -2.41
C GLY A 9 -7.71 -13.93 -3.53
N GLY A 10 -8.94 -13.44 -3.48
CA GLY A 10 -9.92 -13.70 -4.55
C GLY A 10 -9.39 -13.29 -5.94
N PRO A 11 -10.01 -13.74 -7.04
CA PRO A 11 -9.58 -13.42 -8.41
C PRO A 11 -9.35 -11.92 -8.65
N SER A 12 -10.15 -11.08 -7.98
CA SER A 12 -10.01 -9.62 -8.00
C SER A 12 -8.71 -9.10 -7.39
N SER A 13 -8.20 -9.72 -6.33
CA SER A 13 -6.95 -9.31 -5.67
C SER A 13 -5.74 -9.63 -6.55
N ARG A 14 -5.72 -10.83 -7.16
CA ARG A 14 -4.67 -11.20 -8.11
C ARG A 14 -4.65 -10.32 -9.37
N PHE A 15 -5.82 -9.93 -9.87
CA PHE A 15 -5.88 -9.02 -11.01
C PHE A 15 -5.39 -7.61 -10.65
N ALA A 16 -5.80 -7.09 -9.49
CA ALA A 16 -5.35 -5.79 -8.98
C ALA A 16 -3.83 -5.76 -8.77
N GLU A 17 -3.26 -6.83 -8.21
CA GLU A 17 -1.83 -7.00 -8.00
C GLU A 17 -1.04 -6.94 -9.32
N ASN A 18 -1.45 -7.75 -10.31
CA ASN A 18 -0.80 -7.77 -11.62
C ASN A 18 -0.85 -6.40 -12.30
N LEU A 19 -1.99 -5.71 -12.25
CA LEU A 19 -2.14 -4.39 -12.85
C LEU A 19 -1.26 -3.35 -12.13
N ALA A 20 -1.19 -3.40 -10.80
CA ALA A 20 -0.35 -2.50 -10.02
C ALA A 20 1.14 -2.72 -10.31
N HIS A 21 1.59 -3.98 -10.42
CA HIS A 21 2.95 -4.28 -10.86
C HIS A 21 3.23 -3.77 -12.28
N GLU A 22 2.28 -3.91 -13.20
CA GLU A 22 2.43 -3.40 -14.56
C GLU A 22 2.56 -1.88 -14.60
N VAL A 23 1.78 -1.16 -13.78
CA VAL A 23 1.89 0.29 -13.64
C VAL A 23 3.26 0.72 -13.11
N ILE A 24 3.78 0.04 -12.09
CA ILE A 24 5.11 0.34 -11.55
C ILE A 24 6.19 0.04 -12.59
N ARG A 25 6.13 -1.11 -13.25
CA ARG A 25 7.08 -1.54 -14.28
C ARG A 25 7.09 -0.58 -15.47
N SER A 26 5.91 -0.23 -15.98
CA SER A 26 5.76 0.69 -17.13
C SER A 26 6.02 2.15 -16.78
N GLY A 27 5.91 2.53 -15.51
CA GLY A 27 6.19 3.88 -15.01
C GLY A 27 7.63 4.14 -14.60
N THR A 28 8.46 3.10 -14.50
CA THR A 28 9.89 3.21 -14.18
C THR A 28 10.69 3.33 -15.49
N ASP A 29 11.63 4.27 -15.56
CA ASP A 29 12.58 4.39 -16.67
C ASP A 29 13.80 3.47 -16.47
N PHE A 30 14.62 3.32 -17.51
CA PHE A 30 15.79 2.45 -17.49
C PHE A 30 16.85 2.87 -16.45
N ASP A 31 16.85 4.15 -16.07
CA ASP A 31 17.72 4.71 -15.03
C ASP A 31 17.12 4.60 -13.62
N GLY A 32 15.93 3.99 -13.50
CA GLY A 32 15.20 3.84 -12.25
C GLY A 32 14.34 5.04 -11.87
N SER A 33 14.30 6.10 -12.67
CA SER A 33 13.47 7.27 -12.38
C SER A 33 11.98 6.99 -12.60
N GLU A 34 11.13 7.62 -11.79
CA GLU A 34 9.68 7.51 -11.90
C GLU A 34 9.11 8.54 -12.87
N ARG A 35 8.49 8.05 -13.96
CA ARG A 35 7.84 8.89 -14.99
C ARG A 35 6.49 9.42 -14.57
N SER A 36 5.79 8.71 -13.69
CA SER A 36 4.46 9.11 -13.21
C SER A 36 4.34 8.88 -11.69
N PRO A 37 5.02 9.68 -10.86
CA PRO A 37 5.14 9.43 -9.43
C PRO A 37 3.80 9.19 -8.71
N MET A 38 2.79 10.04 -8.97
CA MET A 38 1.46 9.89 -8.36
C MET A 38 0.80 8.54 -8.72
N ARG A 39 0.82 8.16 -10.01
CA ARG A 39 0.24 6.90 -10.46
C ARG A 39 0.98 5.69 -9.89
N MET A 40 2.30 5.79 -9.74
CA MET A 40 3.11 4.73 -9.15
C MET A 40 2.84 4.59 -7.65
N ALA A 41 2.63 5.69 -6.93
CA ALA A 41 2.21 5.65 -5.54
C ALA A 41 0.82 5.04 -5.36
N GLU A 42 -0.16 5.38 -6.20
CA GLU A 42 -1.49 4.74 -6.20
C GLU A 42 -1.39 3.22 -6.43
N ALA A 43 -0.54 2.78 -7.36
CA ALA A 43 -0.27 1.37 -7.59
C ALA A 43 0.35 0.68 -6.36
N ARG A 44 1.29 1.33 -5.67
CA ARG A 44 1.85 0.82 -4.42
C ARG A 44 0.78 0.71 -3.33
N ILE A 45 -0.10 1.70 -3.15
CA ILE A 45 -1.21 1.58 -2.20
C ILE A 45 -2.09 0.36 -2.53
N THR A 46 -2.35 0.10 -3.81
CA THR A 46 -3.10 -1.08 -4.25
C THR A 46 -2.41 -2.39 -3.84
N LEU A 47 -1.09 -2.49 -4.04
CA LEU A 47 -0.31 -3.65 -3.57
C LEU A 47 -0.35 -3.78 -2.04
N GLY A 48 -0.30 -2.66 -1.31
CA GLY A 48 -0.45 -2.64 0.14
C GLY A 48 -1.81 -3.19 0.60
N VAL A 49 -2.89 -2.80 -0.08
CA VAL A 49 -4.25 -3.34 0.19
C VAL A 49 -4.32 -4.84 -0.09
N VAL A 50 -3.73 -5.31 -1.19
CA VAL A 50 -3.69 -6.75 -1.52
C VAL A 50 -2.93 -7.52 -0.44
N ALA A 51 -1.73 -7.07 -0.05
CA ALA A 51 -0.92 -7.69 1.00
C ALA A 51 -1.68 -7.73 2.34
N ALA A 52 -2.29 -6.62 2.75
CA ALA A 52 -3.05 -6.54 4.00
C ALA A 52 -4.22 -7.55 4.02
N ARG A 53 -4.94 -7.69 2.90
CA ARG A 53 -6.04 -8.67 2.76
C ARG A 53 -5.57 -10.12 2.81
N GLN A 54 -4.33 -10.38 2.40
CA GLN A 54 -3.70 -11.70 2.45
C GLN A 54 -3.10 -12.02 3.82
N GLY A 55 -3.13 -11.08 4.78
CA GLY A 55 -2.54 -11.28 6.10
C GLY A 55 -1.09 -10.82 6.23
N ASP A 56 -0.49 -10.26 5.16
CA ASP A 56 0.92 -9.84 5.14
C ASP A 56 1.04 -8.37 5.53
N LEU A 57 1.09 -8.12 6.84
CA LEU A 57 1.23 -6.77 7.41
C LEU A 57 2.53 -6.09 6.97
N ASP A 58 3.64 -6.82 6.98
CA ASP A 58 4.96 -6.25 6.69
C ASP A 58 5.02 -5.74 5.24
N GLN A 59 4.55 -6.53 4.27
CA GLN A 59 4.43 -6.06 2.89
C GLN A 59 3.44 -4.91 2.76
N ALA A 60 2.31 -4.97 3.46
CA ALA A 60 1.29 -3.93 3.41
C ALA A 60 1.85 -2.55 3.81
N VAL A 61 2.54 -2.46 4.95
CA VAL A 61 3.11 -1.19 5.43
C VAL A 61 4.31 -0.75 4.61
N ASN A 62 5.09 -1.68 4.04
CA ASN A 62 6.21 -1.34 3.16
C ASN A 62 5.72 -0.64 1.90
N TYR A 63 4.71 -1.20 1.23
CA TYR A 63 4.10 -0.58 0.07
C TYR A 63 3.43 0.76 0.41
N GLY A 64 2.69 0.82 1.52
CA GLY A 64 2.08 2.06 2.02
C GLY A 64 3.12 3.16 2.28
N GLY A 65 4.21 2.81 2.96
CA GLY A 65 5.31 3.73 3.23
C GLY A 65 6.04 4.19 1.98
N TRP A 66 6.24 3.31 0.99
CA TRP A 66 6.85 3.69 -0.29
C TRP A 66 5.98 4.62 -1.12
N ALA A 67 4.65 4.43 -1.10
CA ALA A 67 3.73 5.31 -1.80
C ALA A 67 3.81 6.77 -1.29
N LEU A 68 4.10 6.95 0.00
CA LEU A 68 4.19 8.27 0.63
C LEU A 68 5.58 8.91 0.50
N LYS A 69 6.57 8.19 -0.06
CA LYS A 69 7.91 8.71 -0.33
C LYS A 69 7.95 9.30 -1.73
N GLY A 70 7.91 10.64 -1.83
CA GLY A 70 8.16 11.31 -3.11
C GLY A 70 7.82 12.80 -3.09
N ASP A 71 8.73 13.61 -3.64
CA ASP A 71 8.62 15.07 -3.63
C ASP A 71 7.65 15.62 -4.70
N ARG A 72 7.31 14.81 -5.71
CA ARG A 72 6.48 15.20 -6.87
C ARG A 72 5.08 14.59 -6.83
N GLN A 73 4.42 14.61 -5.67
CA GLN A 73 3.10 14.00 -5.47
C GLN A 73 2.20 14.84 -4.56
N SER A 74 0.89 14.69 -4.69
CA SER A 74 -0.08 15.36 -3.82
C SER A 74 -0.30 14.55 -2.55
N LEU A 75 0.31 14.97 -1.44
CA LEU A 75 0.15 14.30 -0.15
C LEU A 75 -1.32 14.19 0.31
N PRO A 76 -2.17 15.23 0.20
CA PRO A 76 -3.60 15.10 0.53
C PRO A 76 -4.32 14.02 -0.30
N SER A 77 -4.01 13.93 -1.60
CA SER A 77 -4.58 12.92 -2.49
C SER A 77 -4.10 11.52 -2.09
N LEU A 78 -2.82 11.35 -1.75
CA LEU A 78 -2.29 10.07 -1.28
C LEU A 78 -2.90 9.64 0.05
N LEU A 79 -3.10 10.57 0.99
CA LEU A 79 -3.78 10.28 2.24
C LEU A 79 -5.22 9.83 2.00
N MET A 80 -5.92 10.43 1.03
CA MET A 80 -7.25 9.99 0.62
C MET A 80 -7.23 8.56 0.06
N VAL A 81 -6.31 8.26 -0.87
CA VAL A 81 -6.21 6.93 -1.50
C VAL A 81 -5.74 5.86 -0.49
N SER A 82 -4.93 6.24 0.49
CA SER A 82 -4.42 5.34 1.54
C SER A 82 -5.47 4.93 2.59
N ARG A 83 -6.67 5.53 2.58
CA ARG A 83 -7.71 5.28 3.58
C ARG A 83 -8.15 3.82 3.65
N GLU A 84 -8.23 3.14 2.51
CA GLU A 84 -8.61 1.73 2.49
C GLU A 84 -7.54 0.86 3.18
N LEU A 85 -6.27 1.06 2.85
CA LEU A 85 -5.16 0.36 3.50
C LEU A 85 -5.15 0.65 5.01
N ALA A 86 -5.29 1.91 5.40
CA ALA A 86 -5.37 2.30 6.80
C ALA A 86 -6.54 1.62 7.54
N ALA A 87 -7.70 1.51 6.90
CA ALA A 87 -8.86 0.84 7.47
C ALA A 87 -8.62 -0.65 7.71
N ILE A 88 -7.97 -1.35 6.77
CA ILE A 88 -7.62 -2.77 6.93
C ILE A 88 -6.57 -2.93 8.03
N VAL A 89 -5.51 -2.12 8.03
CA VAL A 89 -4.46 -2.15 9.07
C VAL A 89 -5.06 -1.89 10.45
N ASN A 90 -5.93 -0.90 10.59
CA ASN A 90 -6.59 -0.63 11.86
C ASN A 90 -7.55 -1.74 12.31
N ARG A 91 -8.24 -2.39 11.38
CA ARG A 91 -9.19 -3.47 11.71
C ARG A 91 -8.46 -4.75 12.14
N ASP A 92 -7.45 -5.16 11.37
CA ASP A 92 -6.88 -6.50 11.46
C ASP A 92 -5.54 -6.52 12.20
N PHE A 93 -4.84 -5.37 12.29
CA PHE A 93 -3.45 -5.30 12.75
C PHE A 93 -3.19 -4.17 13.76
N ALA A 94 -4.22 -3.56 14.36
CA ALA A 94 -4.02 -2.46 15.31
C ALA A 94 -3.28 -2.84 16.60
N ALA A 95 -3.24 -4.13 16.95
CA ALA A 95 -2.49 -4.64 18.09
C ALA A 95 -1.00 -4.87 17.77
N GLU A 96 -0.63 -4.92 16.50
CA GLU A 96 0.75 -5.14 16.07
C GLU A 96 1.52 -3.80 16.08
N PRO A 97 2.72 -3.74 16.66
CA PRO A 97 3.52 -2.51 16.70
C PRO A 97 3.70 -1.87 15.32
N THR A 98 4.05 -2.67 14.31
CA THR A 98 4.23 -2.23 12.92
C THR A 98 2.97 -1.60 12.33
N GLY A 99 1.80 -2.18 12.61
CA GLY A 99 0.52 -1.65 12.16
C GLY A 99 0.22 -0.31 12.83
N ARG A 100 0.51 -0.19 14.13
CA ARG A 100 0.32 1.04 14.88
C ARG A 100 1.22 2.17 14.39
N GLU A 101 2.51 1.89 14.20
CA GLU A 101 3.48 2.86 13.67
C GLU A 101 3.06 3.42 12.31
N TYR A 102 2.56 2.56 11.42
CA TYR A 102 2.05 2.99 10.13
C TYR A 102 0.85 3.96 10.25
N LEU A 103 -0.11 3.67 11.13
CA LEU A 103 -1.28 4.54 11.36
C LEU A 103 -0.89 5.87 12.02
N ASP A 104 0.06 5.84 12.94
CA ASP A 104 0.60 7.04 13.58
C ASP A 104 1.33 7.92 12.55
N HIS A 105 2.08 7.32 11.62
CA HIS A 105 2.71 8.03 10.51
C HIS A 105 1.68 8.74 9.60
N LEU A 106 0.60 8.05 9.20
CA LEU A 106 -0.47 8.67 8.42
C LEU A 106 -1.14 9.84 9.15
N THR A 107 -1.34 9.69 10.46
CA THR A 107 -1.91 10.73 11.32
C THR A 107 -0.99 11.94 11.39
N ALA A 108 0.32 11.74 11.52
CA ALA A 108 1.30 12.82 11.52
C ALA A 108 1.30 13.60 10.19
N LEU A 109 1.31 12.88 9.06
CA LEU A 109 1.26 13.49 7.73
C LEU A 109 -0.01 14.31 7.52
N SER A 110 -1.18 13.78 7.92
CA SER A 110 -2.46 14.49 7.78
C SER A 110 -2.56 15.77 8.62
N ARG A 111 -1.75 15.91 9.68
CA ARG A 111 -1.71 17.12 10.51
C ARG A 111 -0.74 18.16 9.98
N ALA A 112 0.24 17.74 9.18
CA ALA A 112 1.27 18.59 8.61
C ALA A 112 0.88 19.16 7.22
N SER A 113 -0.05 18.52 6.53
CA SER A 113 -0.64 18.94 5.26
C SER A 113 -1.78 19.93 5.43
#